data_AF-A0A935DGC2-F1
#
_entry.id   AF-A0A935DGC2-F1
#
_cell.length_a   1.000
_cell.length_b   1.000
_cell.length_c   1.000
_cell.angle_alpha   90.00
_cell.angle_beta   90.00
_cell.angle_gamma   90.00
#
_symmetry.space_group_name_H-M   'P 1'
#
loop_
_entity.id
_entity.type
_entity.pdbx_description
1 polymer ?
#
loop_
_entity_poly.entity_id
_entity_poly.type
_entity_poly.pdbx_seq_one_letter_code
_entity_poly.pdbx_strand_id
1 'polypeptide(L)'
;MEILLDKRAVKQIRLSAQDAIEEGDTETLRDDILDSFSEDQVEEIERRIDTDFYDFLGDTLEEWSGEDVDELLDLLESQLADVGVELKFESVEAAGDDDADDDFDADDDDLDAEEPVDDDD
;
A
#
# COMPACT_ATOMS: atom_id res chain seq x y z
N MET A 1 4.33 10.25 16.85
CA MET A 1 3.17 10.51 15.95
C MET A 1 2.40 9.21 15.85
N GLU A 2 1.08 9.25 15.73
CA GLU A 2 0.28 8.03 15.50
C GLU A 2 -0.41 8.17 14.14
N ILE A 3 -0.29 7.15 13.31
CA ILE A 3 -0.94 7.04 12.00
C ILE A 3 -1.79 5.78 12.03
N LEU A 4 -3.07 5.92 11.70
CA LEU A 4 -4.00 4.80 11.56
C LEU A 4 -4.29 4.64 10.06
N LEU A 5 -4.00 3.47 9.50
CA LEU A 5 -4.42 3.11 8.16
C LEU A 5 -5.81 2.48 8.24
N ASP A 6 -6.78 3.09 7.55
CA ASP A 6 -8.14 2.58 7.44
C ASP A 6 -8.18 1.24 6.70
N LYS A 7 -9.26 0.47 6.91
CA LYS A 7 -9.44 -0.86 6.29
C LYS A 7 -9.22 -0.88 4.77
N ARG A 8 -9.53 0.21 4.07
CA ARG A 8 -9.34 0.34 2.61
C ARG A 8 -7.87 0.36 2.22
N ALA A 9 -7.08 1.22 2.86
CA ALA A 9 -5.64 1.31 2.66
C ALA A 9 -4.97 -0.04 2.96
N VAL A 10 -5.33 -0.66 4.09
CA VAL A 10 -4.79 -1.98 4.49
C VAL A 10 -5.13 -3.06 3.46
N LYS A 11 -6.35 -3.04 2.90
CA LYS A 11 -6.76 -4.01 1.87
C LYS A 11 -6.00 -3.79 0.56
N GLN A 12 -5.81 -2.53 0.15
CA GLN A 12 -5.09 -2.18 -1.07
C GLN A 12 -3.63 -2.62 -0.98
N ILE A 13 -2.91 -2.24 0.08
CA ILE A 13 -1.54 -2.67 0.33
C ILE A 13 -1.44 -4.20 0.30
N ARG A 14 -2.42 -4.90 0.88
CA ARG A 14 -2.44 -6.37 0.89
C ARG A 14 -2.62 -6.99 -0.48
N LEU A 15 -3.42 -6.39 -1.35
CA LEU A 15 -3.62 -6.86 -2.72
C LEU A 15 -2.33 -6.65 -3.51
N SER A 16 -1.82 -5.43 -3.55
CA SER A 16 -0.60 -5.10 -4.28
C SER A 16 0.63 -5.84 -3.75
N ALA A 17 0.67 -6.18 -2.46
CA ALA A 17 1.74 -7.01 -1.92
C ALA A 17 1.63 -8.47 -2.38
N GLN A 18 0.43 -9.00 -2.58
CA GLN A 18 0.27 -10.33 -3.16
C GLN A 18 0.72 -10.34 -4.62
N ASP A 19 0.28 -9.36 -5.40
CA ASP A 19 0.73 -9.19 -6.79
C ASP A 19 2.26 -9.05 -6.86
N ALA A 20 2.87 -8.26 -5.97
CA ALA A 20 4.32 -8.12 -5.90
C ALA A 20 5.07 -9.43 -5.61
N ILE A 21 4.50 -10.30 -4.78
CA ILE A 21 5.05 -11.64 -4.50
C ILE A 21 4.95 -12.54 -5.74
N GLU A 22 3.82 -12.48 -6.45
CA GLU A 22 3.54 -13.33 -7.61
C GLU A 22 4.32 -12.89 -8.86
N GLU A 23 4.40 -11.59 -9.10
CA GLU A 23 5.03 -10.96 -10.26
C GLU A 23 6.52 -10.67 -10.02
N GLY A 24 6.94 -10.56 -8.76
CA GLY A 24 8.30 -10.18 -8.37
C GLY A 24 8.61 -8.71 -8.62
N ASP A 25 7.58 -7.86 -8.67
CA ASP A 25 7.67 -6.42 -8.88
C ASP A 25 7.04 -5.65 -7.73
N THR A 26 7.79 -4.74 -7.12
CA THR A 26 7.32 -3.97 -5.96
C THR A 26 7.02 -2.51 -6.31
N GLU A 27 7.05 -2.12 -7.59
CA GLU A 27 6.85 -0.71 -7.99
C GLU A 27 5.41 -0.28 -7.67
N THR A 28 4.42 -1.08 -8.05
CA THR A 28 3.00 -0.84 -7.77
C THR A 28 2.73 -0.81 -6.26
N LEU A 29 3.24 -1.81 -5.52
CA LEU A 29 3.13 -1.89 -4.08
C LEU A 29 3.68 -0.63 -3.38
N ARG A 30 4.81 -0.11 -3.84
CA ARG A 30 5.42 1.09 -3.28
C ARG A 30 4.52 2.32 -3.43
N ASP A 31 3.88 2.46 -4.59
CA ASP A 31 2.95 3.55 -4.87
C ASP A 31 1.67 3.43 -4.01
N ASP A 32 1.11 2.22 -3.90
CA ASP A 32 -0.07 1.95 -3.06
C ASP A 32 0.20 2.18 -1.56
N ILE A 33 1.40 1.84 -1.07
CA ILE A 33 1.80 2.17 0.30
C ILE A 33 1.89 3.68 0.45
N LEU A 34 2.50 4.40 -0.50
CA LEU A 34 2.63 5.86 -0.42
C LEU A 34 1.25 6.55 -0.41
N ASP A 35 0.34 6.15 -1.30
CA ASP A 35 -1.02 6.72 -1.41
C ASP A 35 -1.87 6.49 -0.14
N SER A 36 -1.53 5.45 0.63
CA SER A 36 -2.18 5.17 1.91
C SER A 36 -1.87 6.23 2.99
N PHE A 37 -0.88 7.11 2.80
CA PHE A 37 -0.55 8.20 3.70
C PHE A 37 -0.96 9.54 3.11
N SER A 38 -1.51 10.43 3.94
CA SER A 38 -1.78 11.81 3.51
C SER A 38 -0.48 12.59 3.29
N GLU A 39 -0.49 13.57 2.41
CA GLU A 39 0.67 14.46 2.15
C GLU A 39 1.28 15.03 3.45
N ASP A 40 0.45 15.50 4.40
CA ASP A 40 0.94 16.02 5.70
C ASP A 40 1.65 14.95 6.55
N GLN A 41 1.24 13.69 6.44
CA GLN A 41 1.88 12.56 7.14
C GLN A 41 3.22 12.25 6.48
N VAL A 42 3.26 12.21 5.15
CA VAL A 42 4.47 11.99 4.35
C VAL A 42 5.52 13.05 4.67
N GLU A 43 5.20 14.34 4.55
CA GLU A 43 6.14 15.45 4.81
C GLU A 43 6.75 15.39 6.23
N GLU A 44 5.95 14.96 7.20
CA GLU A 44 6.35 14.90 8.60
C GLU A 44 7.07 13.58 8.95
N ILE A 45 6.88 12.51 8.17
CA ILE A 45 7.75 11.33 8.17
C ILE A 45 9.11 11.71 7.57
N GLU A 46 9.14 12.31 6.38
CA GLU A 46 10.36 12.75 5.67
C GLU A 46 11.24 13.64 6.54
N ARG A 47 10.63 14.59 7.26
CA ARG A 47 11.34 15.44 8.23
C ARG A 47 12.06 14.64 9.32
N ARG A 48 11.53 13.48 9.72
CA ARG A 48 12.12 12.64 10.78
C ARG A 48 13.19 11.69 10.27
N ILE A 49 12.98 11.10 9.10
CA ILE A 49 13.93 10.18 8.47
C ILE A 49 15.07 10.92 7.73
N ASP A 50 14.92 12.23 7.49
CA ASP A 50 15.88 13.08 6.75
C ASP A 50 16.12 12.58 5.30
N THR A 51 15.10 11.94 4.71
CA THR A 51 15.09 11.41 3.34
C THR A 51 13.67 11.42 2.77
N ASP A 52 13.53 11.27 1.46
CA ASP A 52 12.23 11.12 0.80
C ASP A 52 11.55 9.81 1.23
N PHE A 53 10.24 9.86 1.50
CA PHE A 53 9.50 8.69 1.99
C PHE A 53 9.41 7.60 0.93
N TYR A 54 9.32 8.01 -0.34
CA TYR A 54 9.39 7.08 -1.46
C TYR A 54 10.71 6.29 -1.41
N ASP A 55 11.88 6.94 -1.31
CA ASP A 55 13.19 6.27 -1.20
C ASP A 55 13.24 5.28 -0.03
N PHE A 56 12.78 5.73 1.16
CA PHE A 56 12.65 4.86 2.33
C PHE A 56 11.82 3.60 2.06
N LEU A 57 10.65 3.72 1.43
CA LEU A 57 9.84 2.55 1.06
C LEU A 57 10.58 1.61 0.09
N GLY A 58 11.43 2.16 -0.78
CA GLY A 58 12.28 1.36 -1.66
C GLY A 58 13.27 0.53 -0.85
N ASP A 59 14.01 1.15 0.06
CA ASP A 59 14.92 0.46 0.97
C ASP A 59 14.18 -0.61 1.79
N THR A 60 12.99 -0.29 2.32
CA THR A 60 12.15 -1.25 3.06
C THR A 60 11.75 -2.45 2.20
N LEU A 61 11.34 -2.23 0.95
CA LEU A 61 10.91 -3.27 0.03
C LEU A 61 12.09 -4.14 -0.46
N GLU A 62 13.30 -3.58 -0.54
CA GLU A 62 14.52 -4.35 -0.79
C GLU A 62 14.91 -5.25 0.40
N GLU A 63 14.54 -4.86 1.63
CA GLU A 63 14.74 -5.66 2.84
C GLU A 63 13.64 -6.73 3.03
N TRP A 64 12.45 -6.51 2.48
CA TRP A 64 11.35 -7.47 2.55
C TRP A 64 11.67 -8.74 1.74
N SER A 65 11.42 -9.91 2.34
CA SER A 65 11.69 -11.19 1.69
C SER A 65 10.77 -11.50 0.51
N GLY A 66 9.59 -10.84 0.46
CA GLY A 66 8.51 -11.21 -0.44
C GLY A 66 7.84 -12.54 -0.06
N GLU A 67 7.91 -12.99 1.19
CA GLU A 67 7.27 -14.24 1.64
C GLU A 67 5.81 -14.03 2.06
N ASP A 68 5.55 -12.98 2.86
CA ASP A 68 4.22 -12.69 3.42
C ASP A 68 4.01 -11.18 3.60
N VAL A 69 2.77 -10.72 3.42
CA VAL A 69 2.42 -9.30 3.59
C VAL A 69 2.51 -8.85 5.05
N ASP A 70 2.19 -9.73 6.00
CA ASP A 70 2.26 -9.37 7.42
C ASP A 70 3.73 -9.06 7.82
N GLU A 71 4.73 -9.71 7.20
CA GLU A 71 6.15 -9.36 7.38
C GLU A 71 6.44 -7.92 6.92
N LEU A 72 5.91 -7.52 5.76
CA LEU A 72 6.06 -6.16 5.23
C LEU A 72 5.45 -5.12 6.19
N LEU A 73 4.25 -5.39 6.72
CA LEU A 73 3.57 -4.48 7.65
C LEU A 73 4.32 -4.36 8.99
N ASP A 74 4.83 -5.46 9.53
CA ASP A 74 5.70 -5.47 10.72
C ASP A 74 7.01 -4.70 10.46
N LEU A 75 7.61 -4.84 9.27
CA LEU A 75 8.84 -4.14 8.90
C LEU A 75 8.60 -2.62 8.82
N LEU A 76 7.53 -2.20 8.15
CA LEU A 76 7.12 -0.79 8.07
C LEU A 76 6.83 -0.21 9.46
N GLU A 77 6.07 -0.92 10.30
CA GLU A 77 5.78 -0.50 11.68
C GLU A 77 7.09 -0.33 12.47
N SER A 78 8.00 -1.30 12.41
CA SER A 78 9.26 -1.27 13.15
C SER A 78 10.16 -0.11 12.70
N GLN A 79 10.30 0.11 11.39
CA GLN A 79 11.17 1.17 10.87
C GLN A 79 10.59 2.56 11.17
N LEU A 80 9.28 2.75 11.03
CA LEU A 80 8.60 4.00 11.40
C LEU A 80 8.64 4.24 12.93
N ALA A 81 8.55 3.18 13.73
CA ALA A 81 8.65 3.29 15.18
C ALA A 81 10.03 3.79 15.64
N ASP A 82 11.12 3.43 14.95
CA ASP A 82 12.48 3.90 15.26
C ASP A 82 12.60 5.43 15.14
N VAL A 83 11.86 6.01 14.20
CA VAL A 83 11.78 7.48 14.04
C VAL A 83 10.64 8.12 14.84
N GLY A 84 9.92 7.36 15.67
CA GLY A 84 8.88 7.87 16.56
C GLY A 84 7.51 8.06 15.89
N VAL A 85 7.24 7.30 14.83
CA VAL A 85 5.94 7.18 14.17
C VAL A 85 5.35 5.81 14.50
N GLU A 86 4.24 5.80 15.23
CA GLU A 86 3.49 4.59 15.57
C GLU A 86 2.46 4.34 14.46
N LEU A 87 2.65 3.28 13.69
CA LEU A 87 1.73 2.85 12.65
C LEU A 87 0.72 1.86 13.26
N LYS A 88 -0.56 2.07 12.96
CA LYS A 88 -1.65 1.17 13.37
C LYS A 88 -2.47 0.80 12.15
N PHE A 89 -2.93 -0.44 12.12
CA PHE A 89 -3.74 -0.96 11.03
C PHE A 89 -5.14 -1.25 11.56
N GLU A 90 -6.16 -0.75 10.87
CA GLU A 90 -7.53 -1.19 11.14
C GLU A 90 -7.67 -2.66 10.75
N SER A 91 -7.97 -3.51 11.72
CA SER A 91 -8.06 -4.95 11.49
C SER A 91 -9.23 -5.28 10.59
N VAL A 92 -8.94 -5.85 9.42
CA VAL A 92 -9.95 -6.40 8.49
C VAL A 92 -10.79 -7.51 9.16
N GLU A 93 -10.24 -8.19 10.16
CA GLU A 93 -10.87 -9.32 10.87
C GLU A 93 -11.71 -8.91 12.09
N ALA A 94 -11.66 -7.64 12.51
CA ALA A 94 -12.44 -7.14 13.65
C ALA A 94 -13.83 -6.59 13.27
N ALA A 95 -14.30 -6.83 12.03
CA ALA A 95 -15.68 -6.59 11.62
C ALA A 95 -16.56 -7.83 11.88
N GLY A 96 -16.56 -8.30 13.13
CA GLY A 96 -17.59 -9.17 13.64
C GLY A 96 -18.61 -8.32 14.41
N ASP A 97 -19.76 -8.08 13.79
CA ASP A 97 -20.97 -7.38 14.30
C ASP A 97 -21.11 -5.91 13.84
N ASP A 98 -22.04 -5.71 12.87
CA ASP A 98 -22.72 -4.46 12.49
C ASP A 98 -21.88 -3.34 11.81
N ASP A 99 -21.62 -3.46 10.51
CA ASP A 99 -22.17 -2.50 9.54
C ASP A 99 -22.04 -3.05 8.11
N ALA A 100 -23.17 -3.06 7.43
CA ALA A 100 -23.35 -3.57 6.08
C ALA A 100 -23.26 -2.40 5.11
N ASP A 101 -22.11 -2.24 4.45
CA ASP A 101 -21.99 -1.48 3.20
C ASP A 101 -20.81 -2.06 2.40
N ASP A 102 -21.00 -3.30 1.93
CA ASP A 102 -20.24 -3.92 0.85
C ASP A 102 -20.88 -3.51 -0.48
N ASP A 103 -20.89 -2.20 -0.75
CA ASP A 103 -21.28 -1.63 -2.05
C ASP A 103 -20.17 -0.63 -2.43
N PHE A 104 -19.02 -1.17 -2.81
CA PHE A 104 -18.08 -0.42 -3.64
C PHE A 104 -17.69 -1.32 -4.82
N ASP A 105 -18.39 -1.06 -5.93
CA ASP A 105 -17.98 -1.39 -7.30
C ASP A 105 -16.48 -1.08 -7.45
N ALA A 106 -15.67 -2.12 -7.57
CA ALA A 106 -14.41 -2.03 -8.28
C ALA A 106 -14.74 -1.98 -9.78
N ASP A 107 -15.22 -0.82 -10.23
CA ASP A 107 -15.28 -0.45 -11.64
C ASP A 107 -14.03 0.39 -11.94
N ASP A 108 -12.87 -0.26 -11.91
CA ASP A 108 -11.61 0.26 -12.48
C ASP A 108 -11.07 -0.80 -13.45
N ASP A 109 -11.92 -1.17 -14.42
CA ASP A 109 -11.59 -2.06 -15.53
C ASP A 109 -12.14 -1.48 -16.85
N ASP A 110 -12.01 -0.15 -17.04
CA ASP A 110 -12.21 0.52 -18.34
C ASP A 110 -10.86 0.87 -18.99
N LEU A 111 -9.96 -0.12 -19.01
CA LEU A 111 -8.80 -0.15 -19.90
C LEU A 111 -9.00 -1.23 -20.98
N ASP A 112 -10.09 -1.15 -21.75
CA ASP A 112 -10.17 -1.88 -23.02
C ASP A 112 -10.90 -1.12 -24.13
N ALA A 113 -10.17 -0.19 -24.75
CA ALA A 113 -10.46 0.21 -26.11
C ALA A 113 -9.19 0.06 -26.95
N GLU A 114 -8.81 -1.18 -27.26
CA GLU A 114 -7.87 -1.48 -28.33
C GLU A 114 -8.27 -0.72 -29.61
N GLU A 115 -7.34 0.08 -30.15
CA GLU A 115 -7.54 0.73 -31.45
C GLU A 115 -7.74 -0.33 -32.54
N PRO A 116 -8.81 -0.25 -33.38
CA PRO A 116 -8.91 -1.14 -34.51
C PRO A 116 -7.88 -0.75 -35.57
N VAL A 117 -6.79 -1.52 -35.63
CA VAL A 117 -5.90 -1.58 -36.80
C VAL A 117 -6.61 -2.35 -37.92
N ASP A 118 -7.33 -1.64 -38.78
CA ASP A 118 -7.80 -2.18 -40.05
C ASP A 118 -6.76 -1.86 -41.14
N ASP A 119 -5.90 -2.83 -41.42
CA ASP A 119 -5.04 -2.95 -42.60
C ASP A 119 -5.48 -4.22 -43.36
N ASP A 120 -6.19 -4.06 -44.49
CA ASP A 120 -5.99 -4.80 -45.77
C ASP A 120 -7.16 -4.59 -46.78
N ASP A 121 -6.87 -3.84 -47.86
CA ASP A 121 -7.14 -4.08 -49.32
C ASP A 121 -7.44 -2.79 -50.13
#